data_AF-A0A1W1H4D6-F1
#
_entry.id   AF-A0A1W1H4D6-F1
#
_cell.length_a   1.000
_cell.length_b   1.000
_cell.length_c   1.000
_cell.angle_alpha   90.00
_cell.angle_beta   90.00
_cell.angle_gamma   90.00
#
_symmetry.space_group_name_H-M   'P 1'
#
loop_
_entity.id
_entity.type
_entity.pdbx_description
1 polymer ?
#
loop_
_entity_poly.entity_id
_entity_poly.type
_entity_poly.pdbx_seq_one_letter_code
_entity_poly.pdbx_strand_id
1 'polypeptide(L)'
;MVDMNFESADLAIKLLTGLGQLAVACAVGYIAYRQWRTAQQQAETARNKLKHELFDRRLKAYEALRESAQYAFNARPKENAEQRVADSLKELRWLFGKPVHDFVWDHIYVPLVDLWEANNVIHDSPHPTTDIEREERRAAGADASRIRKELHRDIAKLEEMMADFLTLNH
;
A
#
# COMPACT_ATOMS: atom_id res chain seq x y z
N MET A 1 42.09 -59.26 45.90
CA MET A 1 41.38 -59.48 44.61
C MET A 1 40.02 -58.76 44.60
N VAL A 2 39.92 -57.58 45.21
CA VAL A 2 38.69 -56.77 45.28
C VAL A 2 38.91 -55.40 44.61
N ASP A 3 40.13 -54.87 44.65
CA ASP A 3 40.45 -53.53 44.12
C ASP A 3 40.41 -53.42 42.58
N MET A 4 40.74 -54.48 41.84
CA MET A 4 40.69 -54.45 40.36
C MET A 4 39.28 -54.30 39.79
N ASN A 5 38.23 -54.69 40.52
CA ASN A 5 36.85 -54.57 40.05
C ASN A 5 36.32 -53.13 40.16
N PHE A 6 36.84 -52.35 41.12
CA PHE A 6 36.41 -50.98 41.34
C PHE A 6 36.99 -50.01 40.31
N GLU A 7 38.25 -50.14 39.92
CA GLU A 7 38.86 -49.32 38.86
C GLU A 7 38.20 -49.56 37.49
N SER A 8 37.90 -50.82 37.15
CA SER A 8 37.19 -51.14 35.90
C SER A 8 35.75 -50.59 35.88
N ALA A 9 35.08 -50.57 37.03
CA ALA A 9 33.73 -50.04 37.16
C ALA A 9 33.70 -48.50 37.05
N ASP A 10 34.67 -47.81 37.67
CA ASP A 10 34.79 -46.35 37.57
C ASP A 10 35.13 -45.89 36.13
N LEU A 11 36.00 -46.62 35.43
CA LEU A 11 36.29 -46.37 34.02
C LEU A 11 35.06 -46.58 33.13
N ALA A 12 34.27 -47.63 33.38
CA ALA A 12 33.03 -47.88 32.66
C ALA A 12 31.97 -46.79 32.90
N ILE A 13 31.86 -46.29 34.13
CA ILE A 13 30.93 -45.20 34.49
C ILE A 13 31.35 -43.89 33.79
N LYS A 14 32.64 -43.57 33.74
CA LYS A 14 33.19 -42.39 33.03
C LYS A 14 32.99 -42.47 31.52
N LEU A 15 33.16 -43.65 30.92
CA LEU A 15 32.89 -43.88 29.50
C LEU A 15 31.39 -43.77 29.19
N LEU A 16 30.52 -44.33 30.02
CA LEU A 16 29.06 -44.25 29.86
C LEU A 16 28.58 -42.79 29.96
N THR A 17 29.08 -42.04 30.94
CA THR A 17 28.73 -40.62 31.10
C THR A 17 29.27 -39.76 29.96
N GLY A 18 30.50 -39.99 29.49
CA GLY A 18 31.05 -39.30 28.32
C GLY A 18 30.27 -39.58 27.02
N LEU A 19 29.89 -40.85 26.79
CA LEU A 19 29.04 -41.23 25.66
C LEU A 19 27.63 -40.64 25.77
N GLY A 20 27.07 -40.58 26.99
CA GLY A 20 25.80 -39.93 27.26
C GLY A 20 25.83 -38.43 26.96
N GLN A 21 26.89 -37.73 27.36
CA GLN A 21 27.08 -36.30 27.05
C GLN A 21 27.24 -36.05 25.54
N LEU A 22 27.97 -36.91 24.83
CA LEU A 22 28.10 -36.86 23.37
C LEU A 22 26.75 -37.08 22.67
N ALA A 23 25.96 -38.06 23.12
CA ALA A 23 24.63 -38.31 22.57
C ALA A 23 23.68 -37.12 22.78
N VAL A 24 23.71 -36.51 23.97
CA VAL A 24 22.94 -35.30 24.27
C VAL A 24 23.40 -34.12 23.41
N ALA A 25 24.71 -33.91 23.24
CA ALA A 25 25.24 -32.84 22.39
C ALA A 25 24.81 -33.01 20.91
N CYS A 26 24.85 -34.23 20.38
CA CYS A 26 24.36 -34.55 19.04
C CYS A 26 22.85 -34.30 18.91
N ALA A 27 22.05 -34.70 19.91
CA ALA A 27 20.61 -34.48 19.92
C ALA A 27 20.26 -32.98 19.94
N VAL A 28 20.95 -32.19 20.77
CA VAL A 28 20.76 -30.72 20.84
C VAL A 28 21.18 -30.05 19.55
N GLY A 29 22.32 -30.44 18.95
CA GLY A 29 22.76 -29.93 17.65
C GLY A 29 21.78 -30.22 16.53
N TYR A 30 21.20 -31.43 16.51
CA TYR A 30 20.16 -31.81 15.55
C TYR A 30 18.87 -31.00 15.71
N ILE A 31 18.42 -30.78 16.95
CA ILE A 31 17.25 -29.95 17.24
C ILE A 31 17.49 -28.49 16.83
N ALA A 32 18.66 -27.94 17.15
CA ALA A 32 19.04 -26.57 16.79
C ALA A 32 19.10 -26.37 15.27
N TYR A 33 19.65 -27.32 14.53
CA TYR A 33 19.67 -27.30 13.06
C TYR A 33 18.26 -27.32 12.46
N ARG A 34 17.37 -28.16 13.02
CA ARG A 34 15.97 -28.21 12.59
C ARG A 34 15.23 -26.91 12.89
N GLN A 35 15.45 -26.33 14.07
CA GLN A 35 14.87 -25.04 14.47
C GLN A 35 15.35 -23.89 13.58
N TRP A 36 16.65 -23.85 13.24
CA TRP A 36 17.20 -22.86 12.33
C TRP A 36 16.54 -22.93 10.94
N ARG A 37 16.40 -24.14 10.38
CA ARG A 37 15.76 -24.33 9.08
C ARG A 37 14.28 -23.91 9.07
N THR A 38 13.55 -24.17 10.16
CA THR A 38 12.16 -23.70 10.30
C THR A 38 12.06 -22.19 10.47
N ALA A 39 12.98 -21.58 11.22
CA ALA A 39 13.03 -20.12 11.38
C ALA A 39 13.35 -19.43 10.05
N GLN A 40 14.22 -20.02 9.24
CA GLN A 40 14.55 -19.51 7.91
C GLN A 40 13.34 -19.57 6.96
N GLN A 41 12.61 -20.69 6.95
CA GLN A 41 11.37 -20.83 6.17
C GLN A 41 10.28 -19.84 6.63
N GLN A 42 10.16 -19.62 7.94
CA GLN A 42 9.23 -18.63 8.50
C GLN A 42 9.63 -17.19 8.13
N ALA A 43 10.93 -16.86 8.10
CA ALA A 43 11.41 -15.55 7.69
C ALA A 43 11.14 -15.26 6.21
N GLU A 44 11.30 -16.27 5.33
CA GLU A 44 10.94 -16.17 3.91
C GLU A 44 9.43 -16.00 3.73
N THR A 45 8.64 -16.75 4.48
CA THR A 45 7.16 -16.66 4.43
C THR A 45 6.67 -15.31 4.95
N ALA A 46 7.25 -14.81 6.05
CA ALA A 46 6.94 -13.50 6.61
C ALA A 46 7.32 -12.37 5.64
N ARG A 47 8.47 -12.48 4.96
CA ARG A 47 8.86 -11.52 3.91
C ARG A 47 7.87 -11.50 2.74
N ASN A 48 7.46 -12.67 2.26
CA ASN A 48 6.50 -12.77 1.17
C ASN A 48 5.11 -12.27 1.59
N LYS A 49 4.70 -12.54 2.84
CA LYS A 49 3.46 -12.02 3.41
C LYS A 49 3.48 -10.49 3.52
N LEU A 50 4.57 -9.90 4.01
CA LEU A 50 4.73 -8.44 4.09
C LEU A 50 4.68 -7.78 2.72
N LYS A 51 5.30 -8.40 1.69
CA LYS A 51 5.22 -7.93 0.31
C LYS A 51 3.77 -7.94 -0.19
N HIS A 52 3.03 -9.03 0.05
CA HIS A 52 1.63 -9.15 -0.34
C HIS A 52 0.73 -8.14 0.37
N GLU A 53 0.88 -7.97 1.69
CA GLU A 53 0.11 -6.99 2.46
C GLU A 53 0.37 -5.56 1.99
N LEU A 54 1.60 -5.24 1.63
CA LEU A 54 1.97 -3.93 1.10
C LEU A 54 1.40 -3.72 -0.31
N PHE A 55 1.39 -4.75 -1.15
CA PHE A 55 0.73 -4.74 -2.46
C PHE A 55 -0.77 -4.51 -2.32
N ASP A 56 -1.46 -5.26 -1.46
CA ASP A 56 -2.89 -5.10 -1.20
C ASP A 56 -3.23 -3.69 -0.70
N ARG A 57 -2.40 -3.12 0.18
CA ARG A 57 -2.57 -1.74 0.65
C ARG A 57 -2.43 -0.72 -0.48
N ARG A 58 -1.44 -0.89 -1.35
CA ARG A 58 -1.26 -0.03 -2.54
C ARG A 58 -2.44 -0.13 -3.49
N LEU A 59 -2.91 -1.35 -3.78
CA LEU A 59 -4.05 -1.58 -4.66
C LEU A 59 -5.32 -0.92 -4.11
N LYS A 60 -5.61 -1.10 -2.82
CA LYS A 60 -6.77 -0.46 -2.17
C LYS A 60 -6.72 1.06 -2.24
N ALA A 61 -5.55 1.67 -2.00
CA ALA A 61 -5.41 3.11 -2.10
C ALA A 61 -5.61 3.62 -3.53
N TYR A 62 -5.13 2.88 -4.53
CA TYR A 62 -5.38 3.17 -5.94
C TYR A 62 -6.87 3.07 -6.31
N GLU A 63 -7.55 2.00 -5.87
CA GLU A 63 -8.99 1.82 -6.11
C GLU A 63 -9.80 2.95 -5.48
N ALA A 64 -9.50 3.34 -4.24
CA ALA A 64 -10.15 4.44 -3.54
C ALA A 64 -9.96 5.78 -4.28
N LEU A 65 -8.76 6.04 -4.80
CA LEU A 65 -8.47 7.23 -5.59
C LEU A 65 -9.22 7.23 -6.92
N ARG A 66 -9.23 6.09 -7.63
CA ARG A 66 -9.95 5.93 -8.90
C ARG A 66 -11.46 6.12 -8.70
N GLU A 67 -12.04 5.52 -7.67
CA GLU A 67 -13.44 5.67 -7.33
C GLU A 67 -13.77 7.13 -6.97
N SER A 68 -12.92 7.78 -6.17
CA SER A 68 -13.10 9.18 -5.77
C SER A 68 -13.00 10.14 -6.96
N ALA A 69 -12.06 9.92 -7.88
CA ALA A 69 -11.94 10.68 -9.12
C ALA A 69 -13.17 10.45 -10.02
N GLN A 70 -13.60 9.20 -10.22
CA GLN A 70 -14.82 8.86 -10.97
C GLN A 70 -16.07 9.49 -10.37
N TYR A 71 -16.17 9.51 -9.04
CA TYR A 71 -17.24 10.18 -8.33
C TYR A 71 -17.21 11.68 -8.60
N ALA A 72 -16.04 12.32 -8.51
CA ALA A 72 -15.91 13.74 -8.75
C ALA A 72 -16.22 14.16 -10.20
N PHE A 73 -16.01 13.30 -11.19
CA PHE A 73 -16.44 13.56 -12.58
C PHE A 73 -17.95 13.50 -12.78
N ASN A 74 -18.63 12.56 -12.10
CA ASN A 74 -20.01 12.20 -12.39
C ASN A 74 -21.01 12.73 -11.36
N ALA A 75 -20.57 12.98 -10.13
CA ALA A 75 -21.44 13.37 -9.05
C ALA A 75 -21.75 14.86 -9.12
N ARG A 76 -23.01 15.18 -8.84
CA ARG A 76 -23.37 16.52 -8.38
C ARG A 76 -22.47 16.88 -7.19
N PRO A 77 -22.09 18.16 -7.02
CA PRO A 77 -21.35 18.62 -5.85
C PRO A 77 -22.18 18.26 -4.60
N LYS A 78 -21.80 17.15 -3.96
CA LYS A 78 -22.30 16.76 -2.65
C LYS A 78 -21.23 17.17 -1.67
N GLU A 79 -21.68 17.75 -0.56
CA GLU A 79 -20.92 18.39 0.52
C GLU A 79 -19.70 17.61 1.06
N ASN A 80 -19.58 16.31 0.77
CA ASN A 80 -18.54 15.43 1.32
C ASN A 80 -17.67 14.71 0.27
N ALA A 81 -17.77 15.06 -1.02
CA ALA A 81 -16.93 14.46 -2.07
C ALA A 81 -15.47 14.88 -1.94
N GLU A 82 -15.25 16.17 -1.71
CA GLU A 82 -13.94 16.79 -1.52
C GLU A 82 -13.15 16.19 -0.37
N GLN A 83 -13.80 16.11 0.79
CA GLN A 83 -13.12 15.65 1.99
C GLN A 83 -12.68 14.18 1.87
N ARG A 84 -13.45 13.35 1.16
CA ARG A 84 -13.09 11.95 0.90
C ARG A 84 -11.89 11.81 -0.05
N VAL A 85 -11.83 12.66 -1.07
CA VAL A 85 -10.66 12.72 -1.96
C VAL A 85 -9.44 13.14 -1.14
N ALA A 86 -9.53 14.26 -0.41
CA ALA A 86 -8.43 14.80 0.39
C ALA A 86 -7.88 13.82 1.44
N ASP A 87 -8.75 13.06 2.11
CA ASP A 87 -8.32 12.05 3.08
C ASP A 87 -7.62 10.86 2.41
N SER A 88 -8.08 10.44 1.23
CA SER A 88 -7.44 9.38 0.44
C SER A 88 -6.04 9.80 -0.04
N LEU A 89 -5.81 11.09 -0.31
CA LEU A 89 -4.51 11.63 -0.76
C LEU A 89 -3.42 11.55 0.32
N LYS A 90 -3.78 11.72 1.59
CA LYS A 90 -2.81 11.68 2.70
C LYS A 90 -2.13 10.31 2.80
N GLU A 91 -2.86 9.24 2.48
CA GLU A 91 -2.34 7.88 2.54
C GLU A 91 -1.39 7.56 1.37
N LEU A 92 -1.60 8.18 0.20
CA LEU A 92 -0.75 7.99 -0.98
C LEU A 92 0.71 8.36 -0.76
N ARG A 93 0.97 9.44 -0.01
CA ARG A 93 2.34 9.89 0.31
C ARG A 93 3.15 8.80 1.01
N TRP A 94 2.50 8.02 1.87
CA TRP A 94 3.15 6.96 2.63
C TRP A 94 3.31 5.67 1.84
N LEU A 95 2.40 5.38 0.90
CA LEU A 95 2.38 4.13 0.13
C LEU A 95 3.22 4.18 -1.16
N PHE A 96 3.23 5.33 -1.84
CA PHE A 96 3.85 5.53 -3.16
C PHE A 96 4.97 6.57 -3.14
N GLY A 97 5.13 7.29 -2.03
CA GLY A 97 6.16 8.31 -1.86
C GLY A 97 5.74 9.69 -2.37
N LYS A 98 6.68 10.63 -2.26
CA LYS A 98 6.46 12.04 -2.57
C LYS A 98 6.14 12.33 -4.06
N PRO A 99 6.81 11.71 -5.06
CA PRO A 99 6.54 12.05 -6.47
C PRO A 99 5.11 11.77 -6.90
N VAL A 100 4.54 10.64 -6.48
CA VAL A 100 3.15 10.29 -6.79
C VAL A 100 2.18 11.21 -6.03
N HIS A 101 2.46 11.50 -4.76
CA HIS A 101 1.65 12.44 -3.99
C HIS A 101 1.60 13.83 -4.65
N ASP A 102 2.76 14.39 -5.01
CA ASP A 102 2.84 15.74 -5.58
C ASP A 102 2.12 15.78 -6.94
N PHE A 103 2.28 14.75 -7.77
CA PHE A 103 1.53 14.65 -9.03
C PHE A 103 0.02 14.59 -8.79
N VAL A 104 -0.46 13.74 -7.89
CA VAL A 104 -1.90 13.62 -7.62
C VAL A 104 -2.44 14.91 -7.01
N TRP A 105 -1.66 15.59 -6.15
CA TRP A 105 -2.07 16.87 -5.58
C TRP A 105 -2.20 17.96 -6.66
N ASP A 106 -1.16 18.15 -7.46
CA ASP A 106 -1.08 19.25 -8.43
C ASP A 106 -1.93 19.01 -9.68
N HIS A 107 -2.01 17.77 -10.17
CA HIS A 107 -2.64 17.43 -11.45
C HIS A 107 -4.01 16.77 -11.33
N ILE A 108 -4.36 16.23 -10.16
CA ILE A 108 -5.68 15.61 -9.95
C ILE A 108 -6.49 16.47 -8.99
N TYR A 109 -6.01 16.71 -7.76
CA TYR A 109 -6.81 17.34 -6.71
C TYR A 109 -7.13 18.81 -7.00
N VAL A 110 -6.12 19.64 -7.32
CA VAL A 110 -6.35 21.07 -7.62
C VAL A 110 -7.32 21.24 -8.80
N PRO A 111 -7.12 20.58 -9.95
CA PRO A 111 -8.09 20.65 -11.05
C PRO A 111 -9.49 20.11 -10.69
N LEU A 112 -9.58 19.17 -9.74
CA LEU A 112 -10.88 18.66 -9.27
C LEU A 112 -11.67 19.72 -8.50
N VAL A 113 -10.97 20.48 -7.67
CA VAL A 113 -11.55 21.60 -6.91
C VAL A 113 -12.05 22.67 -7.89
N ASP A 114 -11.22 23.05 -8.87
CA ASP A 114 -11.62 24.00 -9.92
C ASP A 114 -12.84 23.51 -10.72
N LEU A 115 -12.91 22.20 -10.99
CA LEU A 115 -14.06 21.59 -11.65
C LEU A 115 -15.33 21.67 -10.80
N TRP A 116 -15.22 21.54 -9.48
CA TRP A 116 -16.36 21.69 -8.58
C TRP A 116 -16.83 23.13 -8.49
N GLU A 117 -15.92 24.10 -8.40
CA GLU A 117 -16.28 25.52 -8.45
C GLU A 117 -17.03 25.85 -9.75
N ALA A 118 -16.50 25.43 -10.90
CA ALA A 118 -17.15 25.64 -12.19
C ALA A 118 -18.54 24.95 -12.26
N ASN A 119 -18.68 23.74 -11.71
CA ASN A 119 -19.97 23.06 -11.66
C ASN A 119 -20.97 23.74 -10.69
N ASN A 120 -20.51 24.32 -9.58
CA ASN A 120 -21.35 25.08 -8.66
C ASN A 120 -21.94 26.31 -9.36
N VAL A 121 -21.13 27.07 -10.11
CA VAL A 121 -21.60 28.21 -10.92
C VAL A 121 -22.69 27.79 -11.91
N ILE A 122 -22.49 26.65 -12.60
CA ILE A 122 -23.47 26.12 -13.57
C ILE A 122 -24.78 25.69 -12.86
N HIS A 123 -24.67 25.17 -11.64
CA HIS A 123 -25.80 24.64 -10.88
C HIS A 123 -26.61 25.74 -10.17
N ASP A 124 -25.96 26.74 -9.60
CA ASP A 124 -26.59 27.83 -8.85
C ASP A 124 -27.37 28.79 -9.78
N SER A 125 -27.01 28.81 -11.06
CA SER A 125 -27.72 29.57 -12.11
C SER A 125 -28.30 28.64 -13.20
N PRO A 126 -29.32 27.83 -12.89
CA PRO A 126 -29.89 26.89 -13.86
C PRO A 126 -30.68 27.60 -14.97
N HIS A 127 -31.21 28.79 -14.69
CA HIS A 127 -31.95 29.63 -15.62
C HIS A 127 -31.40 31.08 -15.56
N PRO A 128 -30.27 31.37 -16.22
CA PRO A 128 -29.65 32.69 -16.16
C PRO A 128 -30.59 33.73 -16.76
N THR A 129 -30.94 34.72 -15.93
CA THR A 129 -31.92 35.77 -16.25
C THR A 129 -31.25 36.97 -16.91
N THR A 130 -29.99 37.24 -16.54
CA THR A 130 -29.19 38.34 -17.09
C THR A 130 -28.18 37.87 -18.15
N ASP A 131 -27.68 38.80 -18.96
CA ASP A 131 -26.61 38.50 -19.92
C ASP A 131 -25.27 38.18 -19.24
N ILE A 132 -25.03 38.74 -18.05
CA ILE A 132 -23.83 38.48 -17.24
C ILE A 132 -23.83 37.02 -16.76
N GLU A 133 -24.94 36.57 -16.15
CA GLU A 133 -25.10 35.17 -15.70
C GLU A 133 -25.00 34.17 -16.87
N ARG A 134 -25.48 34.55 -18.06
CA ARG A 134 -25.35 33.72 -19.27
C ARG A 134 -23.90 33.55 -19.70
N GLU A 135 -23.10 34.61 -19.64
CA GLU A 135 -21.69 34.57 -20.03
C GLU A 135 -20.84 33.85 -18.98
N GLU A 136 -21.05 34.11 -17.69
CA GLU A 136 -20.38 33.39 -16.60
C GLU A 136 -20.63 31.88 -16.68
N ARG A 137 -21.89 31.47 -16.95
CA ARG A 137 -22.22 30.06 -17.13
C ARG A 137 -21.56 29.44 -18.37
N ARG A 138 -21.42 30.19 -19.47
CA ARG A 138 -20.70 29.70 -20.67
C ARG A 138 -19.22 29.52 -20.39
N ALA A 139 -18.60 30.48 -19.71
CA ALA A 139 -17.20 30.41 -19.30
C ALA A 139 -16.96 29.21 -18.38
N ALA A 140 -17.77 29.05 -17.31
CA ALA A 140 -17.71 27.91 -16.41
C ALA A 140 -17.93 26.57 -17.13
N GLY A 141 -18.83 26.50 -18.10
CA GLY A 141 -19.03 25.31 -18.93
C GLY A 141 -17.82 24.96 -19.80
N ALA A 142 -17.16 25.96 -20.39
CA ALA A 142 -15.95 25.80 -21.18
C ALA A 142 -14.78 25.34 -20.29
N ASP A 143 -14.60 25.94 -19.12
CA ASP A 143 -13.58 25.58 -18.15
C ASP A 143 -13.79 24.17 -17.61
N ALA A 144 -15.01 23.82 -17.19
CA ALA A 144 -15.33 22.46 -16.75
C ALA A 144 -15.06 21.41 -17.84
N SER A 145 -15.30 21.74 -19.11
CA SER A 145 -14.96 20.87 -20.24
C SER A 145 -13.45 20.71 -20.45
N ARG A 146 -12.69 21.80 -20.36
CA ARG A 146 -11.22 21.81 -20.46
C ARG A 146 -10.59 21.00 -19.34
N ILE A 147 -10.99 21.28 -18.10
CA ILE A 147 -10.51 20.62 -16.89
C ILE A 147 -10.79 19.13 -16.95
N ARG A 148 -12.01 18.70 -17.35
CA ARG A 148 -12.32 17.27 -17.55
C ARG A 148 -11.38 16.56 -18.51
N LYS A 149 -10.97 17.22 -19.61
CA LYS A 149 -10.03 16.63 -20.59
C LYS A 149 -8.60 16.55 -20.03
N GLU A 150 -8.18 17.52 -19.25
CA GLU A 150 -6.87 17.52 -18.57
C GLU A 150 -6.81 16.39 -17.55
N LEU A 151 -7.79 16.33 -16.65
CA LEU A 151 -7.95 15.29 -15.64
C LEU A 151 -7.99 13.88 -16.25
N HIS A 152 -8.68 13.68 -17.38
CA HIS A 152 -8.69 12.38 -18.04
C HIS A 152 -7.30 11.94 -18.53
N ARG A 153 -6.48 12.89 -19.03
CA ARG A 153 -5.09 12.60 -19.45
C ARG A 153 -4.20 12.35 -18.24
N ASP A 154 -4.38 13.10 -17.17
CA ASP A 154 -3.53 12.98 -15.98
C ASP A 154 -3.85 11.71 -15.18
N ILE A 155 -5.09 11.21 -15.24
CA ILE A 155 -5.43 9.87 -14.72
C ILE A 155 -4.71 8.78 -15.52
N ALA A 156 -4.64 8.87 -16.84
CA ALA A 156 -3.91 7.88 -17.64
C ALA A 156 -2.41 7.86 -17.30
N LYS A 157 -1.81 9.04 -17.09
CA LYS A 157 -0.41 9.15 -16.62
C LYS A 157 -0.25 8.60 -15.20
N LEU A 158 -1.22 8.83 -14.32
CA LEU A 158 -1.21 8.28 -12.99
C LEU A 158 -1.23 6.74 -13.02
N GLU A 159 -2.06 6.14 -13.88
CA GLU A 159 -2.06 4.69 -14.09
C GLU A 159 -0.68 4.18 -14.52
N GLU A 160 0.00 4.89 -15.43
CA GLU A 160 1.36 4.55 -15.86
C GLU A 160 2.38 4.65 -14.72
N MET A 161 2.36 5.74 -13.94
CA MET A 161 3.24 5.90 -12.77
C MET A 161 2.99 4.85 -11.70
N MET A 162 1.73 4.43 -11.53
CA MET A 162 1.34 3.44 -10.53
C MET A 162 1.58 2.01 -11.02
N ALA A 163 1.71 1.78 -12.33
CA ALA A 163 1.96 0.46 -12.89
C ALA A 163 3.23 -0.17 -12.31
N ASP A 164 4.31 0.60 -12.18
CA ASP A 164 5.58 0.15 -11.58
C ASP A 164 5.41 -0.33 -10.13
N PHE A 165 4.46 0.25 -9.39
CA PHE A 165 4.17 -0.13 -8.01
C PHE A 165 3.14 -1.27 -7.89
N LEU A 166 2.36 -1.49 -8.96
CA LEU A 166 1.28 -2.48 -9.05
C LEU A 166 1.67 -3.73 -9.88
N THR A 167 2.90 -3.80 -10.37
CA THR A 167 3.49 -5.04 -10.87
C THR A 167 4.21 -5.80 -9.75
N LEU A 168 3.76 -7.03 -9.48
CA LEU A 168 4.51 -7.99 -8.66
C LEU A 168 5.74 -8.45 -9.44
N ASN A 169 6.80 -7.64 -9.49
CA ASN A 169 8.10 -8.13 -9.94
C ASN A 169 8.54 -9.25 -8.99
N HIS A 170 8.70 -10.44 -9.59
CA HIS A 170 9.00 -11.72 -8.95
C HIS A 170 10.35 -11.70 -8.22
#